data_AF-A0A7W0Z8Q2-F1
#
_entry.id   AF-A0A7W0Z8Q2-F1
#
_cell.length_a   1.000
_cell.length_b   1.000
_cell.length_c   1.000
_cell.angle_alpha   90.00
_cell.angle_beta   90.00
_cell.angle_gamma   90.00
#
_symmetry.space_group_name_H-M   'P 1'
#
loop_
_entity.id
_entity.type
_entity.pdbx_description
1 polymer ?
#
loop_
_entity_poly.entity_id
_entity_poly.type
_entity_poly.pdbx_seq_one_letter_code
_entity_poly.pdbx_strand_id
1 'polypeptide(L)'
;MSIDDKVLRDPRITALAKQLGWSRRETLGCLVAEVWSICYDQESPVISPRMIDIAAGHDGFADALLDCELATRDRSGKLRISGAKERIEYLDHKKRAGREGGLKSGESRTKEPKQKPSSGEAHLKQRGSTPQAAGNPPDPVPDPVPDPSSVPDPVPDNPLKNKNSATPSACAPRLELISDSGRRSRPKPTEPTAEERAAALRVLGKLGERNGVRYTGTGEHLRLISSHLRAGVEEIHLRYVVAYCASELGWQDNPDLSPYLRPETLFGQRTLAKYLDPARSWAEKLPGEPMLHVQSGGAA
;
A
#
# COMPACT_ATOMS: atom_id res chain seq x y z
N MET A 1 12.88 -4.26 6.45
CA MET A 1 12.04 -5.36 6.97
C MET A 1 10.95 -4.76 7.83
N SER A 2 9.70 -5.17 7.63
CA SER A 2 8.65 -4.87 8.61
C SER A 2 8.97 -5.58 9.92
N ILE A 3 8.43 -5.09 11.03
CA ILE A 3 8.52 -5.79 12.32
C ILE A 3 7.87 -7.19 12.18
N ASP A 4 6.82 -7.29 11.36
CA ASP A 4 6.10 -8.54 11.07
C ASP A 4 7.01 -9.61 10.44
N ASP A 5 7.94 -9.22 9.56
CA ASP A 5 8.89 -10.16 8.94
C ASP A 5 9.82 -10.84 9.95
N LYS A 6 10.23 -10.13 11.01
CA LYS A 6 11.12 -10.69 12.04
C LYS A 6 10.39 -11.72 12.89
N VAL A 7 9.17 -11.40 13.29
CA VAL A 7 8.30 -12.28 14.09
C VAL A 7 7.97 -13.54 13.32
N LEU A 8 7.66 -13.40 12.02
CA LEU A 8 7.37 -14.53 11.14
C LEU A 8 8.54 -15.49 10.95
N ARG A 9 9.77 -15.12 11.32
CA ARG A 9 10.97 -15.98 11.19
C ARG A 9 11.58 -16.36 12.53
N ASP A 10 11.01 -15.91 13.64
CA ASP A 10 11.55 -16.16 14.97
C ASP A 10 11.33 -17.64 15.37
N PRO A 11 12.40 -18.43 15.56
CA PRO A 11 12.26 -19.84 15.95
C PRO A 11 11.66 -20.01 17.34
N ARG A 12 11.78 -19.00 18.23
CA ARG A 12 11.25 -19.04 19.60
C ARG A 12 9.73 -19.15 19.62
N ILE A 13 9.03 -18.61 18.62
CA ILE A 13 7.58 -18.74 18.49
C ILE A 13 7.18 -20.19 18.19
N THR A 14 8.01 -20.92 17.45
CA THR A 14 7.76 -22.35 17.17
C THR A 14 8.02 -23.19 18.43
N ALA A 15 9.00 -22.81 19.25
CA ALA A 15 9.22 -23.43 20.56
C ALA A 15 8.03 -23.20 21.50
N LEU A 16 7.54 -21.96 21.58
CA LEU A 16 6.37 -21.60 22.38
C LEU A 16 5.12 -22.38 21.95
N ALA A 17 4.88 -22.48 20.64
CA ALA A 17 3.76 -23.25 20.09
C ALA A 17 3.80 -24.73 20.52
N LYS A 18 4.99 -25.34 20.47
CA LYS A 18 5.17 -26.73 20.92
C LYS A 18 4.96 -26.89 22.42
N GLN A 19 5.43 -25.93 23.22
CA GLN A 19 5.29 -25.96 24.68
C GLN A 19 3.82 -25.85 25.12
N LEU A 20 3.01 -25.05 24.40
CA LEU A 20 1.59 -24.86 24.68
C LEU A 20 0.67 -25.88 24.00
N GLY A 21 1.20 -26.73 23.12
CA GLY A 21 0.39 -27.63 22.31
C GLY A 21 -0.46 -26.93 21.25
N TRP A 22 -0.08 -25.70 20.87
CA TRP A 22 -0.80 -24.88 19.89
C TRP A 22 -0.20 -25.00 18.49
N SER A 23 -0.99 -24.61 17.49
CA SER A 23 -0.42 -24.39 16.15
C SER A 23 0.45 -23.12 16.14
N ARG A 24 1.48 -23.08 15.29
CA ARG A 24 2.31 -21.87 15.13
C ARG A 24 1.48 -20.63 14.77
N ARG A 25 0.43 -20.81 13.95
CA ARG A 25 -0.46 -19.72 13.53
C ARG A 25 -1.25 -19.16 14.71
N GLU A 26 -1.76 -20.04 15.57
CA GLU A 26 -2.52 -19.69 16.77
C GLU A 26 -1.65 -18.98 17.81
N THR A 27 -0.46 -19.51 18.11
CA THR A 27 0.51 -18.86 19.00
C THR A 27 0.89 -17.47 18.50
N LEU A 28 1.15 -17.32 17.20
CA LEU A 28 1.44 -16.03 16.60
C LEU A 28 0.24 -15.08 16.69
N GLY A 29 -0.96 -15.59 16.40
CA GLY A 29 -2.22 -14.83 16.50
C GLY A 29 -2.43 -14.28 17.90
N CYS A 30 -2.35 -15.13 18.92
CA CYS A 30 -2.47 -14.74 20.32
C CYS A 30 -1.41 -13.71 20.73
N LEU A 31 -0.14 -13.93 20.35
CA LEU A 31 0.95 -13.04 20.73
C LEU A 31 0.79 -11.63 20.11
N VAL A 32 0.38 -11.55 18.84
CA VAL A 32 0.22 -10.28 18.11
C VAL A 32 -1.11 -9.58 18.41
N ALA A 33 -2.22 -10.33 18.47
CA ALA A 33 -3.56 -9.77 18.60
C ALA A 33 -3.93 -9.50 20.07
N GLU A 34 -3.50 -10.35 21.00
CA GLU A 34 -3.92 -10.25 22.40
C GLU A 34 -2.83 -9.60 23.26
N VAL A 35 -1.65 -10.22 23.33
CA VAL A 35 -0.59 -9.77 24.25
C VAL A 35 0.03 -8.45 23.83
N TRP A 36 0.38 -8.31 22.54
CA TRP A 36 0.98 -7.09 22.02
C TRP A 36 0.04 -5.90 21.98
N SER A 37 -1.27 -6.11 21.77
CA SER A 37 -2.27 -5.05 21.84
C SER A 37 -2.27 -4.38 23.21
N ILE A 38 -2.17 -5.16 24.29
CA ILE A 38 -2.04 -4.61 25.65
C ILE A 38 -0.78 -3.75 25.80
N CYS A 39 0.36 -4.20 25.24
CA CYS A 39 1.58 -3.39 25.25
C CYS A 39 1.39 -2.05 24.52
N TYR A 40 0.65 -2.06 23.41
CA TYR A 40 0.43 -0.88 22.59
C TYR A 40 -0.53 0.09 23.26
N ASP A 41 -1.61 -0.40 23.86
CA ASP A 41 -2.60 0.41 24.56
C ASP A 41 -1.99 1.08 25.80
N GLN A 42 -1.10 0.38 26.51
CA GLN A 42 -0.41 0.92 27.69
C GLN A 42 0.84 1.75 27.33
N GLU A 43 1.22 1.81 26.04
CA GLU A 43 2.49 2.37 25.57
C GLU A 43 3.70 1.84 26.37
N SER A 44 3.63 0.58 26.82
CA SER A 44 4.59 -0.03 27.74
C SER A 44 4.95 -1.44 27.28
N PRO A 45 6.25 -1.78 27.14
CA PRO A 45 6.66 -3.14 26.83
C PRO A 45 6.62 -4.06 28.06
N VAL A 46 6.19 -3.56 29.22
CA VAL A 46 6.19 -4.28 30.51
C VAL A 46 4.77 -4.53 30.97
N ILE A 47 4.38 -5.79 31.11
CA ILE A 47 3.04 -6.25 31.51
C ILE A 47 3.15 -7.23 32.69
N SER A 48 2.13 -7.30 33.55
CA SER A 48 2.08 -8.29 34.63
C SER A 48 1.84 -9.71 34.07
N PRO A 49 2.44 -10.77 34.65
CA PRO A 49 2.21 -12.15 34.22
C PRO A 49 0.72 -12.52 34.13
N ARG A 50 -0.05 -12.16 35.17
CA ARG A 50 -1.49 -12.43 35.22
C ARG A 50 -2.28 -11.82 34.06
N MET A 51 -1.92 -10.61 33.62
CA MET A 51 -2.61 -9.98 32.47
C MET A 51 -2.28 -10.70 31.16
N ILE A 52 -1.06 -11.23 31.03
CA ILE A 52 -0.65 -12.01 29.87
C ILE A 52 -1.47 -13.30 29.80
N ASP A 53 -1.60 -14.03 30.91
CA ASP A 53 -2.38 -15.28 30.95
C ASP A 53 -3.86 -15.05 30.65
N ILE A 54 -4.45 -13.98 31.21
CA ILE A 54 -5.85 -13.58 30.95
C ILE A 54 -6.04 -13.25 29.47
N ALA A 55 -5.15 -12.45 28.88
CA ALA A 55 -5.23 -12.06 27.47
C ALA A 55 -5.06 -13.25 26.54
N ALA A 56 -4.16 -14.16 26.89
CA ALA A 56 -3.93 -15.38 26.11
C ALA A 56 -5.04 -16.42 26.28
N GLY A 57 -5.90 -16.29 27.29
CA GLY A 57 -6.88 -17.32 27.66
C GLY A 57 -6.22 -18.64 28.07
N HIS A 58 -5.00 -18.59 28.58
CA HIS A 58 -4.19 -19.78 28.89
C HIS A 58 -3.33 -19.54 30.13
N ASP A 59 -3.59 -20.31 31.20
CA ASP A 59 -2.79 -20.27 32.42
C ASP A 59 -1.35 -20.74 32.15
N GLY A 60 -0.35 -20.00 32.65
CA GLY A 60 1.07 -20.31 32.44
C GLY A 60 1.62 -19.87 31.09
N PHE A 61 0.87 -19.12 30.28
CA PHE A 61 1.38 -18.53 29.03
C PHE A 61 2.55 -17.58 29.31
N ALA A 62 2.46 -16.79 30.38
CA ALA A 62 3.51 -15.88 30.83
C ALA A 62 4.83 -16.59 31.16
N ASP A 63 4.76 -17.76 31.79
CA ASP A 63 5.94 -18.56 32.12
C ASP A 63 6.52 -19.22 30.85
N ALA A 64 5.67 -19.71 29.95
CA ALA A 64 6.12 -20.24 28.66
C ALA A 64 6.84 -19.17 27.81
N LEU A 65 6.42 -17.90 27.89
CA LEU A 65 7.14 -16.79 27.24
C LEU A 65 8.55 -16.58 27.81
N LEU A 66 8.73 -16.77 29.12
CA LEU A 66 10.06 -16.69 29.76
C LEU A 66 10.94 -17.85 29.33
N ASP A 67 10.40 -19.07 29.35
CA ASP A 67 11.13 -20.29 28.96
C ASP A 67 11.59 -20.25 27.49
N CYS A 68 10.79 -19.65 26.62
CA CYS A 68 11.10 -19.46 25.21
C CYS A 68 11.91 -18.19 24.92
N GLU A 69 12.38 -17.45 25.94
CA GLU A 69 13.13 -16.19 25.81
C GLU A 69 12.39 -15.11 25.00
N LEU A 70 11.06 -15.16 24.96
CA LEU A 70 10.20 -14.15 24.34
C LEU A 70 9.84 -13.03 25.32
N ALA A 71 10.08 -13.24 26.61
CA ALA A 71 9.99 -12.22 27.64
C ALA A 71 11.20 -12.26 28.58
N THR A 72 11.43 -11.17 29.30
CA THR A 72 12.41 -11.10 30.39
C THR A 72 11.75 -10.55 31.64
N ARG A 73 12.02 -11.12 32.82
CA ARG A 73 11.47 -10.64 34.09
C ARG A 73 12.25 -9.42 34.58
N ASP A 74 11.52 -8.36 34.92
CA ASP A 74 12.09 -7.15 35.53
C ASP A 74 12.19 -7.28 37.06
N ARG A 75 12.93 -6.39 37.71
CA ARG A 75 13.07 -6.32 39.18
C ARG A 75 11.73 -6.20 39.91
N SER A 76 10.73 -5.63 39.24
CA SER A 76 9.36 -5.49 39.75
C SER A 76 8.53 -6.79 39.67
N GLY A 77 9.07 -7.87 39.10
CA GLY A 77 8.35 -9.12 38.85
C GLY A 77 7.45 -9.09 37.61
N LYS A 78 7.33 -7.95 36.93
CA LYS A 78 6.63 -7.83 35.64
C LYS A 78 7.47 -8.38 34.49
N LEU A 79 6.83 -8.72 33.38
CA LEU A 79 7.48 -9.25 32.19
C LEU A 79 7.63 -8.18 31.14
N ARG A 80 8.86 -8.00 30.63
CA ARG A 80 9.16 -7.20 29.46
C ARG A 80 9.07 -8.08 28.21
N ILE A 81 8.16 -7.76 27.30
CA ILE A 81 7.89 -8.54 26.09
C ILE A 81 8.87 -8.16 24.96
N SER A 82 9.51 -9.15 24.35
CA SER A 82 10.40 -8.96 23.20
C SER A 82 9.62 -8.55 21.95
N GLY A 83 10.15 -7.62 21.15
CA GLY A 83 9.51 -7.12 19.92
C GLY A 83 8.46 -6.03 20.13
N ALA A 84 7.83 -5.96 21.31
CA ALA A 84 6.86 -4.91 21.63
C ALA A 84 7.55 -3.53 21.76
N LYS A 85 8.76 -3.49 22.33
CA LYS A 85 9.53 -2.25 22.55
C LYS A 85 9.79 -1.51 21.24
N GLU A 86 10.33 -2.19 20.23
CA GLU A 86 10.68 -1.59 18.95
C GLU A 86 9.44 -1.03 18.24
N ARG A 87 8.29 -1.71 18.41
CA ARG A 87 7.02 -1.24 17.84
C ARG A 87 6.49 0.00 18.56
N ILE A 88 6.54 0.03 19.89
CA ILE A 88 6.15 1.21 20.69
C ILE A 88 7.03 2.41 20.31
N GLU A 89 8.36 2.24 20.26
CA GLU A 89 9.29 3.30 19.86
C GLU A 89 9.01 3.82 18.44
N TYR A 90 8.67 2.93 17.52
CA TYR A 90 8.27 3.30 16.16
C TYR A 90 6.97 4.12 16.13
N LEU A 91 5.96 3.70 16.89
CA LEU A 91 4.68 4.41 17.00
C LEU A 91 4.87 5.79 17.64
N ASP A 92 5.70 5.90 18.67
CA ASP A 92 6.05 7.17 19.31
C ASP A 92 6.79 8.11 18.38
N HIS A 93 7.74 7.58 17.60
CA HIS A 93 8.42 8.36 16.58
C HIS A 93 7.43 8.88 15.53
N LYS A 94 6.48 8.05 15.07
CA LYS A 94 5.43 8.46 14.14
C LYS A 94 4.50 9.52 14.73
N LYS A 95 4.07 9.36 15.99
CA LYS A 95 3.25 10.35 16.71
C LYS A 95 3.96 11.70 16.81
N ARG A 96 5.25 11.70 17.18
CA ARG A 96 6.09 12.91 17.25
C ARG A 96 6.25 13.57 15.88
N ALA A 97 6.61 12.80 14.85
CA ALA A 97 6.75 13.32 13.50
C ALA A 97 5.44 13.92 12.97
N GLY A 98 4.29 13.28 13.26
CA GLY A 98 2.97 13.81 12.92
C GLY A 98 2.66 15.12 13.64
N ARG A 99 2.96 15.22 14.95
CA ARG A 99 2.78 16.45 15.73
C ARG A 99 3.66 17.60 15.21
N GLU A 100 4.94 17.33 14.94
CA GLU A 100 5.86 18.31 14.37
C GLU A 100 5.43 18.77 12.97
N GLY A 101 4.98 17.84 12.13
CA GLY A 101 4.43 18.15 10.81
C GLY A 101 3.17 19.01 10.89
N GLY A 102 2.27 18.70 11.83
CA GLY A 102 1.05 19.46 12.08
C GLY A 102 1.34 20.88 12.56
N LEU A 103 2.28 21.06 13.49
CA LEU A 103 2.72 22.38 13.96
C LEU A 103 3.32 23.22 12.83
N LYS A 104 4.24 22.64 12.04
CA LYS A 104 4.83 23.32 10.88
C LYS A 104 3.78 23.73 9.85
N SER A 105 2.81 22.86 9.57
CA SER A 105 1.70 23.17 8.66
C SER A 105 0.75 24.22 9.25
N GLY A 106 0.57 24.27 10.56
CA GLY A 106 -0.22 25.30 11.23
C GLY A 106 0.46 26.66 11.14
N GLU A 107 1.75 26.72 11.47
CA GLU A 107 2.55 27.94 11.38
C GLU A 107 2.62 28.50 9.95
N SER A 108 2.73 27.64 8.93
CA SER A 108 2.74 28.11 7.53
C SER A 108 1.41 28.76 7.15
N ARG A 109 0.29 28.22 7.61
CA ARG A 109 -1.06 28.79 7.37
C ARG A 109 -1.27 30.11 8.14
N THR A 110 -0.68 30.27 9.32
CA THR A 110 -0.77 31.52 10.08
C THR A 110 0.13 32.62 9.50
N LYS A 111 1.29 32.24 8.95
CA LYS A 111 2.27 33.19 8.37
C LYS A 111 1.94 33.63 6.95
N GLU A 112 1.15 32.86 6.20
CA GLU A 112 0.66 33.33 4.90
C GLU A 112 -0.24 34.55 5.13
N PRO A 113 0.20 35.76 4.73
CA PRO A 113 -0.63 36.94 4.89
C PRO A 113 -1.89 36.67 4.08
N LYS A 114 -3.06 36.75 4.74
CA LYS A 114 -4.37 36.75 4.07
C LYS A 114 -4.20 37.63 2.83
N GLN A 115 -4.21 37.01 1.65
CA GLN A 115 -4.07 37.74 0.40
C GLN A 115 -5.03 38.91 0.51
N LYS A 116 -4.47 40.13 0.55
CA LYS A 116 -5.28 41.35 0.64
C LYS A 116 -6.30 41.19 -0.48
N PRO A 117 -7.61 41.21 -0.17
CA PRO A 117 -8.62 41.15 -1.21
C PRO A 117 -8.24 42.26 -2.18
N SER A 118 -7.83 41.88 -3.39
CA SER A 118 -7.43 42.83 -4.41
C SER A 118 -8.60 43.79 -4.51
N SER A 119 -8.33 45.06 -4.23
CA SER A 119 -9.25 46.17 -4.39
C SER A 119 -9.60 46.28 -5.87
N GLY A 120 -10.45 45.36 -6.34
CA GLY A 120 -11.18 45.42 -7.59
C GLY A 120 -12.40 46.27 -7.34
N GLU A 121 -12.16 47.58 -7.24
CA GLU A 121 -13.18 48.56 -7.54
C GLU A 121 -13.58 48.36 -9.02
N ALA A 122 -14.89 48.38 -9.29
CA ALA A 122 -15.54 48.23 -10.60
C ALA A 122 -15.97 46.81 -11.06
N HIS A 123 -16.90 46.18 -10.34
CA HIS A 123 -18.09 45.63 -11.02
C HIS A 123 -19.32 45.61 -10.11
N LEU A 124 -19.84 46.81 -9.86
CA LEU A 124 -21.19 47.03 -9.35
C LEU A 124 -22.18 46.80 -10.50
N LYS A 125 -22.66 45.57 -10.69
CA LYS A 125 -23.97 45.23 -11.29
C LYS A 125 -24.11 43.72 -11.45
N GLN A 126 -24.63 43.06 -10.42
CA GLN A 126 -25.80 42.19 -10.53
C GLN A 126 -26.13 41.66 -9.14
N ARG A 127 -27.12 42.29 -8.51
CA ARG A 127 -27.91 41.70 -7.43
C ARG A 127 -28.63 40.49 -8.01
N GLY A 128 -28.04 39.32 -7.86
CA GLY A 128 -28.73 38.03 -7.91
C GLY A 128 -28.75 37.48 -6.49
N SER A 129 -29.92 37.51 -5.87
CA SER A 129 -30.17 36.97 -4.53
C SER A 129 -29.70 35.52 -4.43
N THR A 130 -28.62 35.26 -3.70
CA THR A 130 -28.26 33.89 -3.31
C THR A 130 -29.26 33.39 -2.27
N PRO A 131 -29.85 32.21 -2.44
CA PRO A 131 -30.82 31.65 -1.52
C PRO A 131 -30.22 31.45 -0.13
N GLN A 132 -31.02 31.82 0.86
CA GLN A 132 -30.92 31.47 2.26
C GLN A 132 -30.54 29.98 2.40
N ALA A 133 -29.42 29.70 3.06
CA ALA A 133 -29.00 28.35 3.38
C ALA A 133 -30.09 27.69 4.23
N ALA A 134 -30.91 26.86 3.58
CA ALA A 134 -31.84 25.96 4.23
C ALA A 134 -31.02 25.05 5.15
N GLY A 135 -31.50 24.88 6.38
CA GLY A 135 -30.86 24.08 7.40
C GLY A 135 -30.52 22.68 6.91
N ASN A 136 -29.39 22.15 7.37
CA ASN A 136 -29.05 20.75 7.16
C ASN A 136 -30.23 19.88 7.64
N PRO A 137 -30.74 18.96 6.80
CA PRO A 137 -31.75 18.02 7.24
C PRO A 137 -31.19 17.15 8.40
N PRO A 138 -32.03 16.73 9.35
CA PRO A 138 -31.62 15.81 10.39
C PRO A 138 -31.10 14.50 9.77
N ASP A 139 -30.03 13.96 10.34
CA ASP A 139 -29.42 12.70 9.91
C ASP A 139 -30.49 11.59 9.86
N PRO A 140 -30.56 10.82 8.76
CA PRO A 140 -31.45 9.67 8.69
C PRO A 140 -31.04 8.64 9.75
N VAL A 141 -32.03 8.20 10.52
CA VAL A 141 -31.93 7.12 11.50
C VAL A 141 -31.37 5.86 10.81
N PRO A 142 -30.40 5.14 11.40
CA PRO A 142 -29.88 3.91 10.82
C PRO A 142 -30.98 2.85 10.74
N ASP A 143 -31.26 2.37 9.53
CA ASP A 143 -32.11 1.20 9.32
C ASP A 143 -31.48 -0.04 10.00
N PRO A 144 -32.29 -0.91 10.63
CA PRO A 144 -31.82 -2.15 11.23
C PRO A 144 -31.30 -3.09 10.14
N VAL A 145 -30.02 -3.42 10.23
CA VAL A 145 -29.35 -4.38 9.36
C VAL A 145 -29.97 -5.77 9.57
N PRO A 146 -30.44 -6.46 8.53
CA PRO A 146 -30.91 -7.84 8.65
C PRO A 146 -29.74 -8.79 8.91
N ASP A 147 -30.00 -9.72 9.80
CA ASP A 147 -29.14 -10.79 10.31
C ASP A 147 -28.63 -11.71 9.17
N PRO A 148 -27.31 -11.83 8.92
CA PRO A 148 -26.78 -12.76 7.95
C PRO A 148 -26.62 -14.16 8.56
N SER A 149 -27.75 -14.85 8.71
CA SER A 149 -27.73 -16.31 8.77
C SER A 149 -27.64 -16.90 7.36
N SER A 150 -26.77 -17.90 7.21
CA SER A 150 -26.71 -18.89 6.11
C SER A 150 -25.95 -18.48 4.84
N VAL A 151 -24.63 -18.68 4.87
CA VAL A 151 -23.86 -19.06 3.66
C VAL A 151 -23.40 -20.51 3.85
N PRO A 152 -23.71 -21.45 2.93
CA PRO A 152 -23.19 -22.81 2.98
C PRO A 152 -21.77 -22.89 2.42
N ASP A 153 -20.93 -23.69 3.08
CA ASP A 153 -19.58 -24.06 2.64
C ASP A 153 -19.55 -24.78 1.29
N PRO A 154 -18.50 -24.55 0.47
CA PRO A 154 -18.00 -25.59 -0.40
C PRO A 154 -16.50 -25.82 -0.24
N VAL A 155 -16.18 -27.07 0.10
CA VAL A 155 -14.92 -27.81 -0.13
C VAL A 155 -15.42 -29.11 -0.81
N PRO A 156 -14.76 -29.74 -1.82
CA PRO A 156 -13.35 -30.13 -1.72
C PRO A 156 -12.48 -30.26 -2.99
N ASP A 157 -11.19 -30.41 -2.68
CA ASP A 157 -10.12 -31.17 -3.35
C ASP A 157 -9.73 -30.89 -4.81
N ASN A 158 -8.45 -30.51 -4.97
CA ASN A 158 -7.53 -31.42 -5.67
C ASN A 158 -6.05 -31.19 -5.28
N PRO A 159 -5.24 -32.26 -5.11
CA PRO A 159 -3.83 -32.20 -4.75
C PRO A 159 -2.96 -32.13 -6.01
N LEU A 160 -1.73 -31.63 -5.88
CA LEU A 160 -0.55 -32.26 -6.51
C LEU A 160 0.74 -31.65 -5.97
N LYS A 161 1.47 -32.50 -5.25
CA LYS A 161 2.92 -32.49 -5.06
C LYS A 161 3.66 -32.11 -6.34
N ASN A 162 4.71 -31.30 -6.24
CA ASN A 162 6.04 -31.85 -6.47
C ASN A 162 7.16 -31.04 -5.80
N LYS A 163 7.96 -31.78 -5.02
CA LYS A 163 9.27 -31.40 -4.51
C LYS A 163 10.26 -31.57 -5.65
N ASN A 164 11.24 -30.68 -5.77
CA ASN A 164 12.62 -31.08 -6.07
C ASN A 164 13.59 -29.97 -5.68
N SER A 165 14.49 -30.36 -4.77
CA SER A 165 15.69 -29.67 -4.34
C SER A 165 16.75 -29.71 -5.45
N ALA A 166 17.52 -28.64 -5.62
CA ALA A 166 18.91 -28.71 -6.05
C ALA A 166 19.60 -27.35 -5.83
N THR A 167 20.47 -27.30 -4.83
CA THR A 167 21.61 -26.38 -4.72
C THR A 167 22.72 -26.83 -5.68
N PRO A 168 23.45 -25.88 -6.28
CA PRO A 168 24.88 -25.76 -5.98
C PRO A 168 25.27 -24.28 -5.79
N SER A 169 25.95 -23.86 -4.71
CA SER A 169 27.38 -24.01 -4.43
C SER A 169 28.30 -23.74 -5.63
N ALA A 170 28.68 -22.48 -5.83
CA ALA A 170 29.96 -22.12 -6.44
C ALA A 170 30.36 -20.66 -6.11
N CYS A 171 31.57 -20.56 -5.55
CA CYS A 171 32.45 -19.42 -5.36
C CYS A 171 32.44 -18.35 -6.47
N ALA A 172 32.36 -17.05 -6.11
CA ALA A 172 32.89 -15.92 -6.88
C ALA A 172 33.03 -14.66 -5.97
N PRO A 173 33.93 -13.71 -6.31
CA PRO A 173 34.83 -13.09 -5.34
C PRO A 173 34.31 -11.84 -4.61
N ARG A 174 34.93 -11.64 -3.46
CA ARG A 174 34.96 -10.44 -2.60
C ARG A 174 35.36 -9.21 -3.41
N LEU A 175 34.37 -8.39 -3.79
CA LEU A 175 34.59 -7.04 -4.29
C LEU A 175 34.75 -6.06 -3.12
N GLU A 176 35.76 -5.23 -3.26
CA GLU A 176 36.31 -4.34 -2.26
C GLU A 176 35.34 -3.25 -1.79
N LEU A 177 35.61 -2.81 -0.57
CA LEU A 177 35.11 -1.59 0.03
C LEU A 177 35.15 -0.42 -0.95
N ILE A 178 33.98 0.09 -1.32
CA ILE A 178 33.84 1.48 -1.73
C ILE A 178 33.07 2.18 -0.61
N SER A 179 33.85 2.78 0.29
CA SER A 179 33.40 3.95 1.04
C SER A 179 33.17 5.06 0.04
N ASP A 180 31.92 5.48 -0.19
CA ASP A 180 31.72 6.89 -0.52
C ASP A 180 30.34 7.42 -0.10
N SER A 181 30.43 8.39 0.78
CA SER A 181 29.42 9.34 1.22
C SER A 181 28.92 10.19 0.06
N GLY A 182 27.96 9.67 -0.69
CA GLY A 182 27.25 10.42 -1.73
C GLY A 182 25.75 10.37 -1.52
N ARG A 183 25.18 11.30 -0.74
CA ARG A 183 23.76 11.65 -0.89
C ARG A 183 23.59 12.25 -2.29
N ARG A 184 23.41 11.40 -3.30
CA ARG A 184 23.05 11.81 -4.65
C ARG A 184 21.73 12.56 -4.54
N SER A 185 21.80 13.88 -4.75
CA SER A 185 20.63 14.73 -4.97
C SER A 185 19.74 14.03 -5.98
N ARG A 186 18.50 13.70 -5.61
CA ARG A 186 17.54 13.14 -6.55
C ARG A 186 17.40 14.17 -7.69
N PRO A 187 17.62 13.78 -8.96
CA PRO A 187 17.46 14.71 -10.07
C PRO A 187 16.07 15.35 -9.97
N LYS A 188 16.02 16.68 -10.07
CA LYS A 188 14.75 17.42 -10.06
C LYS A 188 13.84 16.85 -11.16
N PRO A 189 12.51 16.75 -10.94
CA PRO A 189 11.60 16.23 -11.94
C PRO A 189 11.68 17.05 -13.24
N THR A 190 12.37 16.52 -14.24
CA THR A 190 12.48 17.16 -15.56
C THR A 190 11.15 17.04 -16.28
N GLU A 191 10.67 18.14 -16.86
CA GLU A 191 9.43 18.14 -17.62
C GLU A 191 9.46 17.10 -18.76
N PRO A 192 8.32 16.48 -19.11
CA PRO A 192 8.22 15.59 -20.26
C PRO A 192 8.56 16.30 -21.58
N THR A 193 9.39 15.68 -22.41
CA THR A 193 9.67 16.12 -23.78
C THR A 193 8.42 15.98 -24.66
N ALA A 194 8.39 16.65 -25.82
CA ALA A 194 7.21 16.60 -26.71
C ALA A 194 6.87 15.16 -27.17
N GLU A 195 7.89 14.34 -27.44
CA GLU A 195 7.74 12.94 -27.83
C GLU A 195 7.17 12.09 -26.69
N GLU A 196 7.71 12.25 -25.47
CA GLU A 196 7.20 11.57 -24.26
C GLU A 196 5.76 11.97 -23.95
N ARG A 197 5.40 13.26 -24.16
CA ARG A 197 4.01 13.73 -24.01
C ARG A 197 3.09 13.06 -25.02
N ALA A 198 3.48 12.98 -26.29
CA ALA A 198 2.68 12.33 -27.32
C ALA A 198 2.47 10.83 -27.02
N ALA A 199 3.51 10.13 -26.59
CA ALA A 199 3.44 8.73 -26.17
C ALA A 199 2.53 8.54 -24.94
N ALA A 200 2.68 9.40 -23.92
CA ALA A 200 1.84 9.35 -22.73
C ALA A 200 0.36 9.60 -23.04
N LEU A 201 0.05 10.53 -23.96
CA LEU A 201 -1.32 10.77 -24.40
C LEU A 201 -1.92 9.56 -25.13
N ARG A 202 -1.14 8.82 -25.93
CA ARG A 202 -1.61 7.58 -26.56
C ARG A 202 -1.95 6.49 -25.53
N VAL A 203 -1.12 6.35 -24.49
CA VAL A 203 -1.37 5.43 -23.37
C VAL A 203 -2.64 5.83 -22.61
N LEU A 204 -2.80 7.12 -22.30
CA LEU A 204 -3.98 7.64 -21.60
C LEU A 204 -5.26 7.53 -22.44
N GLY A 205 -5.16 7.73 -23.75
CA GLY A 205 -6.26 7.50 -24.69
C GLY A 205 -6.73 6.05 -24.62
N LYS A 206 -5.80 5.10 -24.62
CA LYS A 206 -6.15 3.67 -24.51
C LYS A 206 -6.79 3.30 -23.17
N LEU A 207 -6.34 3.91 -22.08
CA LEU A 207 -6.96 3.74 -20.77
C LEU A 207 -8.39 4.32 -20.75
N GLY A 208 -8.56 5.51 -21.33
CA GLY A 208 -9.85 6.19 -21.43
C GLY A 208 -10.90 5.42 -22.25
N GLU A 209 -10.47 4.75 -23.33
CA GLU A 209 -11.34 3.85 -24.10
C GLU A 209 -11.91 2.71 -23.25
N ARG A 210 -11.18 2.24 -22.24
CA ARG A 210 -11.57 1.07 -21.43
C ARG A 210 -12.44 1.44 -20.23
N ASN A 211 -12.21 2.59 -19.61
CA ASN A 211 -12.95 3.01 -18.43
C ASN A 211 -14.01 4.09 -18.71
N GLY A 212 -14.11 4.58 -19.96
CA GLY A 212 -15.05 5.62 -20.35
C GLY A 212 -14.66 7.03 -19.89
N VAL A 213 -13.46 7.22 -19.32
CA VAL A 213 -12.98 8.51 -18.80
C VAL A 213 -12.02 9.16 -19.78
N ARG A 214 -12.33 10.38 -20.21
CA ARG A 214 -11.41 11.16 -21.05
C ARG A 214 -10.34 11.85 -20.20
N TYR A 215 -9.13 11.30 -20.19
CA TYR A 215 -7.98 11.93 -19.57
C TYR A 215 -7.42 13.05 -20.44
N THR A 216 -7.34 14.26 -19.89
CA THR A 216 -6.78 15.44 -20.57
C THR A 216 -5.25 15.49 -20.56
N GLY A 217 -4.59 14.55 -19.87
CA GLY A 217 -3.14 14.52 -19.73
C GLY A 217 -2.64 15.61 -18.80
N THR A 218 -3.13 15.62 -17.56
CA THR A 218 -2.61 16.55 -16.54
C THR A 218 -1.10 16.36 -16.37
N GLY A 219 -0.40 17.40 -15.91
CA GLY A 219 1.06 17.35 -15.77
C GLY A 219 1.55 16.19 -14.90
N GLU A 220 0.75 15.73 -13.93
CA GLU A 220 1.06 14.58 -13.10
C GLU A 220 0.95 13.25 -13.85
N HIS A 221 -0.11 13.05 -14.63
CA HIS A 221 -0.29 11.84 -15.46
C HIS A 221 0.82 11.71 -16.50
N LEU A 222 1.16 12.83 -17.16
CA LEU A 222 2.24 12.86 -18.15
C LEU A 222 3.60 12.55 -17.50
N ARG A 223 3.90 13.13 -16.34
CA ARG A 223 5.15 12.85 -15.60
C ARG A 223 5.23 11.39 -15.17
N LEU A 224 4.13 10.80 -14.71
CA LEU A 224 4.10 9.42 -14.25
C LEU A 224 4.44 8.45 -15.39
N ILE A 225 3.80 8.62 -16.54
CA ILE A 225 4.05 7.76 -17.72
C ILE A 225 5.44 8.04 -18.29
N SER A 226 5.83 9.31 -18.42
CA SER A 226 7.16 9.69 -18.94
C SER A 226 8.29 9.16 -18.08
N SER A 227 8.10 9.05 -16.75
CA SER A 227 9.09 8.44 -15.86
C SER A 227 9.39 6.98 -16.22
N HIS A 228 8.39 6.23 -16.71
CA HIS A 228 8.59 4.84 -17.13
C HIS A 228 9.19 4.73 -18.52
N LEU A 229 8.81 5.63 -19.44
CA LEU A 229 9.44 5.74 -20.76
C LEU A 229 10.96 6.00 -20.61
N ARG A 230 11.35 6.91 -19.72
CA ARG A 230 12.77 7.19 -19.39
C ARG A 230 13.49 6.01 -18.74
N ALA A 231 12.75 5.13 -18.06
CA ALA A 231 13.31 3.91 -17.49
C ALA A 231 13.51 2.80 -18.53
N GLY A 232 13.20 3.06 -19.80
CA GLY A 232 13.34 2.11 -20.91
C GLY A 232 12.11 1.25 -21.16
N VAL A 233 10.97 1.55 -20.54
CA VAL A 233 9.71 0.86 -20.83
C VAL A 233 9.11 1.47 -22.09
N GLU A 234 8.92 0.66 -23.13
CA GLU A 234 8.30 1.15 -24.36
C GLU A 234 6.81 1.46 -24.18
N GLU A 235 6.31 2.44 -24.93
CA GLU A 235 4.90 2.86 -24.94
C GLU A 235 3.94 1.68 -25.16
N ILE A 236 4.30 0.78 -26.08
CA ILE A 236 3.46 -0.37 -26.45
C ILE A 236 3.23 -1.31 -25.26
N HIS A 237 4.24 -1.52 -24.44
CA HIS A 237 4.14 -2.35 -23.25
C HIS A 237 3.21 -1.74 -22.19
N LEU A 238 3.22 -0.41 -22.05
CA LEU A 238 2.29 0.29 -21.15
C LEU A 238 0.84 0.11 -21.63
N ARG A 239 0.60 0.09 -22.93
CA ARG A 239 -0.73 -0.20 -23.52
C ARG A 239 -1.14 -1.65 -23.32
N TYR A 240 -0.22 -2.61 -23.35
CA TYR A 240 -0.52 -4.00 -23.00
C TYR A 240 -0.95 -4.14 -21.54
N VAL A 241 -0.32 -3.43 -20.61
CA VAL A 241 -0.73 -3.45 -19.19
C VAL A 241 -2.17 -2.95 -19.02
N VAL A 242 -2.55 -1.88 -19.72
CA VAL A 242 -3.94 -1.40 -19.74
C VAL A 242 -4.89 -2.47 -20.27
N ALA A 243 -4.56 -3.07 -21.42
CA ALA A 243 -5.42 -4.06 -22.05
C ALA A 243 -5.55 -5.36 -21.23
N TYR A 244 -4.46 -5.82 -20.64
CA TYR A 244 -4.38 -7.00 -19.77
C TYR A 244 -5.22 -6.81 -18.50
N CYS A 245 -5.02 -5.71 -17.77
CA CYS A 245 -5.79 -5.46 -16.55
C CYS A 245 -7.28 -5.26 -16.85
N ALA A 246 -7.63 -4.55 -17.93
CA ALA A 246 -9.02 -4.33 -18.28
C ALA A 246 -9.72 -5.62 -18.73
N SER A 247 -9.08 -6.41 -19.61
CA SER A 247 -9.72 -7.54 -20.30
C SER A 247 -9.46 -8.87 -19.60
N GLU A 248 -8.19 -9.25 -19.38
CA GLU A 248 -7.82 -10.58 -18.84
C GLU A 248 -8.15 -10.69 -17.35
N LEU A 249 -7.86 -9.64 -16.57
CA LEU A 249 -8.18 -9.62 -15.15
C LEU A 249 -9.63 -9.18 -14.86
N GLY A 250 -10.39 -8.79 -15.89
CA GLY A 250 -11.79 -8.38 -15.77
C GLY A 250 -12.00 -7.13 -14.90
N TRP A 251 -11.01 -6.24 -14.78
CA TRP A 251 -11.16 -5.05 -13.92
C TRP A 251 -12.23 -4.09 -14.44
N GLN A 252 -12.48 -4.10 -15.75
CA GLN A 252 -13.51 -3.27 -16.35
C GLN A 252 -14.92 -3.71 -15.94
N ASP A 253 -15.16 -5.02 -15.88
CA ASP A 253 -16.48 -5.60 -15.61
C ASP A 253 -16.76 -5.78 -14.11
N ASN A 254 -15.71 -5.80 -13.29
CA ASN A 254 -15.84 -5.92 -11.84
C ASN A 254 -16.01 -4.53 -11.17
N PRO A 255 -17.15 -4.24 -10.52
CA PRO A 255 -17.43 -2.94 -9.92
C PRO A 255 -16.46 -2.56 -8.80
N ASP A 256 -15.87 -3.53 -8.11
CA ASP A 256 -14.90 -3.28 -7.04
C ASP A 256 -13.53 -2.89 -7.61
N LEU A 257 -13.18 -3.40 -8.79
CA LEU A 257 -11.87 -3.22 -9.41
C LEU A 257 -11.83 -2.08 -10.44
N SER A 258 -12.97 -1.75 -11.03
CA SER A 258 -13.12 -0.67 -12.02
C SER A 258 -12.59 0.69 -11.54
N PRO A 259 -12.78 1.12 -10.28
CA PRO A 259 -12.21 2.37 -9.77
C PRO A 259 -10.68 2.44 -9.81
N TYR A 260 -9.99 1.30 -9.88
CA TYR A 260 -8.54 1.20 -9.92
C TYR A 260 -7.95 1.27 -11.34
N LEU A 261 -8.79 1.30 -12.39
CA LEU A 261 -8.37 1.60 -13.76
C LEU A 261 -8.12 3.12 -13.92
N ARG A 262 -7.13 3.64 -13.19
CA ARG A 262 -6.70 5.05 -13.24
C ARG A 262 -5.19 5.15 -13.42
N PRO A 263 -4.67 6.25 -14.01
CA PRO A 263 -3.25 6.41 -14.26
C PRO A 263 -2.39 6.23 -12.99
N GLU A 264 -2.82 6.79 -11.87
CA GLU A 264 -2.08 6.80 -10.60
C GLU A 264 -1.92 5.40 -10.02
N THR A 265 -2.98 4.59 -10.13
CA THR A 265 -2.99 3.23 -9.60
C THR A 265 -2.22 2.28 -10.52
N LEU A 266 -2.51 2.33 -11.82
CA LEU A 266 -2.00 1.38 -12.80
C LEU A 266 -0.51 1.61 -13.10
N PHE A 267 -0.11 2.88 -13.26
CA PHE A 267 1.27 3.26 -13.56
C PHE A 267 2.08 3.62 -12.30
N GLY A 268 1.59 3.26 -11.11
CA GLY A 268 2.41 3.30 -9.89
C GLY A 268 3.59 2.31 -10.01
N GLN A 269 4.76 2.67 -9.47
CA GLN A 269 5.99 1.88 -9.62
C GLN A 269 5.83 0.40 -9.25
N ARG A 270 5.13 0.11 -8.15
CA ARG A 270 4.89 -1.27 -7.68
C ARG A 270 3.87 -2.01 -8.55
N THR A 271 2.80 -1.32 -8.93
CA THR A 271 1.72 -1.90 -9.73
C THR A 271 2.21 -2.26 -11.12
N LEU A 272 2.93 -1.34 -11.77
CA LEU A 272 3.47 -1.57 -13.09
C LEU A 272 4.47 -2.74 -13.09
N ALA A 273 5.39 -2.77 -12.13
CA ALA A 273 6.35 -3.87 -12.01
C ALA A 273 5.69 -5.24 -11.83
N LYS A 274 4.50 -5.29 -11.20
CA LYS A 274 3.75 -6.54 -11.01
C LYS A 274 3.10 -7.03 -12.31
N TYR A 275 2.62 -6.13 -13.16
CA TYR A 275 1.79 -6.49 -14.32
C TYR A 275 2.49 -6.37 -15.67
N LEU A 276 3.67 -5.76 -15.75
CA LEU A 276 4.40 -5.56 -17.00
C LEU A 276 4.74 -6.89 -17.70
N ASP A 277 5.38 -7.82 -17.00
CA ASP A 277 5.79 -9.09 -17.60
C ASP A 277 4.61 -10.03 -17.90
N PRO A 278 3.60 -10.17 -17.02
CA PRO A 278 2.38 -10.90 -17.38
C PRO A 278 1.67 -10.31 -18.61
N ALA A 279 1.57 -8.98 -18.70
CA ALA A 279 0.92 -8.32 -19.83
C ALA A 279 1.69 -8.51 -21.13
N ARG A 280 3.03 -8.55 -21.09
CA ARG A 280 3.89 -8.88 -22.24
C ARG A 280 3.64 -10.31 -22.71
N SER A 281 3.74 -11.28 -21.80
CA SER A 281 3.54 -12.69 -22.15
C SER A 281 2.11 -12.96 -22.63
N TRP A 282 1.13 -12.23 -22.11
CA TRP A 282 -0.25 -12.29 -22.58
C TRP A 282 -0.39 -11.73 -24.00
N ALA A 283 0.23 -10.58 -24.28
CA ALA A 283 0.20 -9.97 -25.61
C ALA A 283 0.87 -10.86 -26.67
N GLU A 284 1.96 -11.55 -26.33
CA GLU A 284 2.63 -12.52 -27.21
C GLU A 284 1.77 -13.74 -27.55
N LYS A 285 0.85 -14.13 -26.65
CA LYS A 285 -0.02 -15.30 -26.82
C LYS A 285 -1.26 -15.02 -27.66
N LEU A 286 -1.60 -13.76 -27.91
CA LEU A 286 -2.76 -13.41 -28.71
C LEU A 286 -2.42 -13.56 -30.21
N PRO A 287 -3.06 -14.51 -30.93
CA PRO A 287 -2.85 -14.66 -32.36
C PRO A 287 -3.52 -13.49 -33.09
N GLY A 288 -2.72 -12.51 -33.52
CA GLY A 288 -3.19 -11.35 -34.25
C GLY A 288 -3.52 -10.18 -33.33
N GLU A 289 -2.96 -9.02 -33.69
CA GLU A 289 -3.11 -7.74 -33.02
C GLU A 289 -4.54 -7.48 -32.48
N PRO A 290 -4.70 -7.17 -31.18
CA PRO A 290 -5.87 -6.43 -30.76
C PRO A 290 -5.69 -4.92 -31.01
N MET A 291 -4.98 -4.42 -32.04
CA MET A 291 -4.92 -2.98 -32.42
C MET A 291 -4.45 -2.69 -33.88
N LEU A 292 -5.34 -2.78 -34.88
CA LEU A 292 -5.30 -1.85 -36.03
C LEU A 292 -5.80 -0.47 -35.53
N HIS A 293 -5.36 0.72 -35.93
CA HIS A 293 -4.55 1.22 -37.03
C HIS A 293 -3.82 2.48 -36.55
N VAL A 294 -2.52 2.61 -36.82
CA VAL A 294 -1.92 3.94 -37.01
C VAL A 294 -2.29 4.35 -38.44
N GLN A 295 -3.35 5.16 -38.61
CA GLN A 295 -3.50 5.91 -39.85
C GLN A 295 -2.43 7.01 -39.86
N SER A 296 -1.33 6.74 -40.54
CA SER A 296 -0.44 7.80 -41.02
C SER A 296 -1.19 8.59 -42.09
N GLY A 297 -1.86 9.66 -41.68
CA GLY A 297 -2.41 10.65 -42.59
C GLY A 297 -1.28 11.41 -43.28
N GLY A 298 -0.81 10.89 -44.41
CA GLY A 298 -0.14 11.67 -45.43
C GLY A 298 -1.22 12.34 -46.28
N ALA A 299 -1.40 13.65 -46.10
CA ALA A 299 -2.10 14.48 -47.04
C ALA A 299 -1.07 15.37 -47.74
N ALA A 300 -1.08 15.27 -49.07
CA ALA A 300 -0.32 16.04 -50.03
C ALA A 300 -0.75 17.52 -50.08
#